data_AF-Q88BV9-F1
#
_entry.id   AF-Q88BV9-F1
#
_cell.length_a   1.000
_cell.length_b   1.000
_cell.length_c   1.000
_cell.angle_alpha   90.00
_cell.angle_beta   90.00
_cell.angle_gamma   90.00
#
_symmetry.space_group_name_H-M   'P 1'
#
loop_
_entity.id
_entity.type
_entity.pdbx_description
1 polymer ?
#
loop_
_entity_poly.entity_id
_entity_poly.type
_entity_poly.pdbx_seq_one_letter_code
_entity_poly.pdbx_strand_id
1 'polypeptide(L)'
;MLFGLILSTLASAADAQKTYGEMDGAAFDKAARKTYALQDFSDHYRATVEVAAADETFRPGVITVYGKASDKLLIRVQSNELVLDPDAKSGKIKANVQELPYGEQSVLIYNDFNFDGIKDLALMDGQNSCYRGPSFQVFLGTANGFKHSDSFTKLAQNNCGMFAVDEKKHQISTMTKDGCCWHQTATYSIRGGEPVMETETITEQTGASGVPTQTVGMNKNGKMVRTTSMLWKKNDQRETLLSFKLAPAGKRVILFRSGAGSPVFYAAVNTKDQVGLLYPQADAERFEYDAASNALSFVRGDTTYRIQGDAKGAPKSMHVVARGKATDLKLLAEPAQGSLEKVAEAIKASAQ
;
A
#
# COMPACT_ATOMS: atom_id res chain seq x y z
N MET A 1 -34.39 39.01 -61.52
CA MET A 1 -34.23 37.78 -60.70
C MET A 1 -32.75 37.68 -60.35
N LEU A 2 -32.29 38.45 -59.37
CA LEU A 2 -32.13 38.10 -57.95
C LEU A 2 -31.21 36.89 -57.68
N PHE A 3 -29.97 37.25 -57.34
CA PHE A 3 -28.94 36.61 -56.51
C PHE A 3 -29.17 35.22 -55.89
N GLY A 4 -28.08 34.44 -55.86
CA GLY A 4 -27.91 33.30 -54.96
C GLY A 4 -26.48 32.74 -54.96
N LEU A 5 -25.50 33.54 -54.56
CA LEU A 5 -24.15 33.06 -54.24
C LEU A 5 -24.21 32.30 -52.91
N ILE A 6 -24.08 30.97 -52.94
CA ILE A 6 -23.97 30.18 -51.72
C ILE A 6 -22.50 30.20 -51.29
N LEU A 7 -22.19 31.12 -50.37
CA LEU A 7 -20.93 31.13 -49.64
C LEU A 7 -20.99 29.99 -48.62
N SER A 8 -20.33 28.87 -48.92
CA SER A 8 -20.08 27.81 -47.95
C SER A 8 -19.07 28.31 -46.93
N THR A 9 -19.55 28.73 -45.75
CA THR A 9 -18.72 29.01 -44.59
C THR A 9 -18.11 27.71 -44.08
N LEU A 10 -16.85 27.47 -44.42
CA LEU A 10 -15.99 26.54 -43.69
C LEU A 10 -15.79 27.14 -42.29
N ALA A 11 -16.66 26.75 -41.36
CA ALA A 11 -16.39 26.91 -39.94
C ALA A 11 -15.17 26.05 -39.62
N SER A 12 -14.02 26.69 -39.42
CA SER A 12 -12.88 26.09 -38.75
C SER A 12 -13.34 25.64 -37.37
N ALA A 13 -13.54 24.33 -37.18
CA ALA A 13 -13.60 23.76 -35.86
C ALA A 13 -12.26 24.05 -35.20
N ALA A 14 -12.20 25.10 -34.38
CA ALA A 14 -11.12 25.28 -33.44
C ALA A 14 -11.09 24.00 -32.61
N ASP A 15 -10.00 23.24 -32.73
CA ASP A 15 -9.79 21.98 -32.04
C ASP A 15 -10.03 22.22 -30.55
N ALA A 16 -11.18 21.80 -30.04
CA ALA A 16 -11.58 22.12 -28.68
C ALA A 16 -10.62 21.40 -27.75
N GLN A 17 -9.76 22.15 -27.07
CA GLN A 17 -8.74 21.57 -26.21
C GLN A 17 -9.42 20.70 -25.14
N LYS A 18 -9.07 19.41 -25.13
CA LYS A 18 -9.67 18.42 -24.24
C LYS A 18 -9.41 18.81 -22.78
N THR A 19 -10.47 18.97 -22.01
CA THR A 19 -10.43 19.14 -20.56
C THR A 19 -10.53 17.78 -19.88
N TYR A 20 -9.76 17.59 -18.81
CA TYR A 20 -9.74 16.35 -18.04
C TYR A 20 -10.21 16.60 -16.60
N GLY A 21 -10.79 15.57 -15.97
CA GLY A 21 -11.34 15.65 -14.63
C GLY A 21 -12.76 16.23 -14.59
N GLU A 22 -13.42 16.03 -13.45
CA GLU A 22 -14.85 16.31 -13.26
C GLU A 22 -15.04 17.56 -12.40
N MET A 23 -15.84 18.50 -12.89
CA MET A 23 -16.19 19.71 -12.15
C MET A 23 -17.53 20.27 -12.64
N ASP A 24 -18.32 20.88 -11.76
CA ASP A 24 -19.41 21.76 -12.20
C ASP A 24 -18.83 23.08 -12.72
N GLY A 25 -18.50 23.11 -14.02
CA GLY A 25 -17.91 24.27 -14.67
C GLY A 25 -18.80 25.52 -14.62
N ALA A 26 -20.12 25.35 -14.73
CA ALA A 26 -21.05 26.48 -14.74
C ALA A 26 -21.18 27.13 -13.35
N ALA A 27 -21.11 26.34 -12.28
CA ALA A 27 -21.02 26.87 -10.93
C ALA A 27 -19.66 27.54 -10.68
N PHE A 28 -18.56 26.92 -11.11
CA PHE A 28 -17.22 27.45 -10.95
C PHE A 28 -17.02 28.81 -11.65
N ASP A 29 -17.55 28.97 -12.87
CA ASP A 29 -17.45 30.22 -13.63
C ASP A 29 -18.19 31.40 -12.97
N LYS A 30 -19.20 31.11 -12.13
CA LYS A 30 -19.96 32.11 -11.37
C LYS A 30 -19.34 32.41 -10.00
N ALA A 31 -18.43 31.56 -9.52
CA ALA A 31 -17.82 31.71 -8.21
C ALA A 31 -16.74 32.80 -8.21
N ALA A 32 -16.54 33.45 -7.06
CA ALA A 32 -15.32 34.21 -6.83
C ALA A 32 -14.13 33.23 -6.84
N ARG A 33 -13.02 33.60 -7.48
CA ARG A 33 -11.86 32.73 -7.68
C ARG A 33 -10.58 33.36 -7.14
N LYS A 34 -9.67 32.50 -6.71
CA LYS A 34 -8.29 32.84 -6.35
C LYS A 34 -7.36 32.13 -7.32
N THR A 35 -6.41 32.88 -7.87
CA THR A 35 -5.43 32.36 -8.82
C THR A 35 -4.06 32.31 -8.18
N TYR A 36 -3.38 31.17 -8.34
CA TYR A 36 -2.01 30.95 -7.92
C TYR A 36 -1.15 30.69 -9.15
N ALA A 37 0.03 31.31 -9.20
CA ALA A 37 1.00 31.07 -10.26
C ALA A 37 2.02 30.00 -9.80
N LEU A 38 2.30 29.04 -10.67
CA LEU A 38 3.35 28.04 -10.54
C LEU A 38 4.32 28.22 -11.71
N GLN A 39 5.48 28.85 -11.48
CA GLN A 39 6.42 29.17 -12.57
C GLN A 39 7.83 28.57 -12.39
N ASP A 40 8.12 28.04 -11.20
CA ASP A 40 9.47 27.66 -10.81
C ASP A 40 9.73 26.14 -10.97
N PHE A 41 8.77 25.38 -11.51
CA PHE A 41 8.90 23.93 -11.70
C PHE A 41 9.57 23.53 -13.02
N SER A 42 9.67 24.45 -13.98
CA SER A 42 10.23 24.20 -15.31
C SER A 42 10.74 25.50 -15.97
N ASP A 43 11.78 25.37 -16.79
CA ASP A 43 12.27 26.46 -17.63
C ASP A 43 11.39 26.70 -18.87
N HIS A 44 10.62 25.69 -19.29
CA HIS A 44 9.85 25.72 -20.53
C HIS A 44 8.35 25.91 -20.31
N TYR A 45 7.86 25.64 -19.11
CA TYR A 45 6.44 25.65 -18.79
C TYR A 45 6.15 26.53 -17.58
N ARG A 46 4.92 27.03 -17.54
CA ARG A 46 4.32 27.63 -16.34
C ARG A 46 2.92 27.06 -16.18
N ALA A 47 2.36 27.18 -14.98
CA ALA A 47 1.00 26.80 -14.71
C ALA A 47 0.27 27.86 -13.89
N THR A 48 -1.05 27.87 -14.01
CA THR A 48 -1.96 28.56 -13.10
C THR A 48 -2.83 27.55 -12.40
N VAL A 49 -3.14 27.82 -11.14
CA VAL A 49 -4.15 27.08 -10.38
C VAL A 49 -5.19 28.07 -9.94
N GLU A 50 -6.40 27.91 -10.45
CA GLU A 50 -7.57 28.71 -10.09
C GLU A 50 -8.47 27.88 -9.20
N VAL A 51 -8.85 28.37 -8.03
CA VAL A 51 -9.79 27.69 -7.12
C VAL A 51 -10.89 28.64 -6.69
N ALA A 52 -12.05 28.09 -6.34
CA ALA A 52 -13.11 28.86 -5.70
C ALA A 52 -12.57 29.50 -4.41
N ALA A 53 -12.90 30.78 -4.18
CA ALA A 53 -12.39 31.56 -3.06
C ALA A 53 -13.03 31.22 -1.70
N ALA A 54 -13.71 30.06 -1.60
CA ALA A 54 -14.27 29.55 -0.36
C ALA A 54 -13.17 29.09 0.60
N ASP A 55 -13.43 29.23 1.90
CA ASP A 55 -12.55 28.74 2.97
C ASP A 55 -12.86 27.27 3.28
N GLU A 56 -12.67 26.43 2.27
CA GLU A 56 -12.87 24.98 2.33
C GLU A 56 -11.56 24.27 1.97
N THR A 57 -11.31 23.11 2.57
CA THR A 57 -10.14 22.29 2.26
C THR A 57 -10.21 21.74 0.83
N PHE A 58 -11.39 21.23 0.45
CA PHE A 58 -11.66 20.71 -0.89
C PHE A 58 -12.35 21.80 -1.70
N ARG A 59 -11.72 22.24 -2.78
CA ARG A 59 -12.24 23.36 -3.56
C ARG A 59 -12.39 23.00 -5.03
N PRO A 60 -13.50 23.41 -5.66
CA PRO A 60 -13.58 23.42 -7.10
C PRO A 60 -12.46 24.27 -7.69
N GLY A 61 -11.81 23.77 -8.72
CA GLY A 61 -10.69 24.47 -9.33
C GLY A 61 -10.14 23.84 -10.59
N VAL A 62 -9.25 24.59 -11.23
CA VAL A 62 -8.65 24.25 -12.51
C VAL A 62 -7.16 24.52 -12.49
N ILE A 63 -6.41 23.54 -12.96
CA ILE A 63 -4.97 23.60 -13.21
C ILE A 63 -4.79 23.75 -14.72
N THR A 64 -4.09 24.80 -15.15
CA THR A 64 -3.79 25.02 -16.57
C THR A 64 -2.29 25.17 -16.77
N VAL A 65 -1.73 24.39 -17.68
CA VAL A 65 -0.30 24.43 -18.05
C VAL A 65 -0.15 25.12 -19.40
N TYR A 66 0.85 26.00 -19.48
CA TYR A 66 1.17 26.79 -20.65
C TYR A 66 2.64 26.63 -21.06
N GLY A 67 2.92 26.79 -22.35
CA GLY A 67 4.27 27.05 -22.82
C GLY A 67 4.73 28.43 -22.31
N LYS A 68 5.89 28.50 -21.66
CA LYS A 68 6.40 29.73 -21.03
C LYS A 68 6.76 30.80 -22.07
N ALA A 69 7.31 30.39 -23.22
CA ALA A 69 7.73 31.31 -24.29
C ALA A 69 6.58 31.74 -25.22
N SER A 70 5.60 30.87 -25.46
CA SER A 70 4.53 31.10 -26.44
C SER A 70 3.19 31.50 -25.84
N ASP A 71 3.05 31.38 -24.51
CA ASP A 71 1.78 31.47 -23.78
C ASP A 71 0.68 30.52 -24.26
N LYS A 72 1.02 29.54 -25.11
CA LYS A 72 0.08 28.55 -25.63
C LYS A 72 -0.39 27.65 -24.50
N LEU A 73 -1.72 27.49 -24.36
CA LEU A 73 -2.33 26.52 -23.47
C LEU A 73 -2.00 25.10 -23.94
N LEU A 74 -1.47 24.28 -23.05
CA LEU A 74 -1.05 22.90 -23.35
C LEU A 74 -1.98 21.87 -22.72
N ILE A 75 -2.30 22.03 -21.43
CA ILE A 75 -3.09 21.06 -20.67
C ILE A 75 -4.03 21.81 -19.73
N ARG A 76 -5.25 21.28 -19.56
CA ARG A 76 -6.23 21.77 -18.59
C ARG A 76 -6.87 20.60 -17.83
N VAL A 77 -6.74 20.61 -16.51
CA VAL A 77 -7.34 19.62 -15.60
C VAL A 77 -8.20 20.34 -14.58
N GLN A 78 -9.43 19.90 -14.39
CA GLN A 78 -10.40 20.47 -13.47
C GLN A 78 -10.80 19.44 -12.40
N SER A 79 -11.23 19.94 -11.24
CA SER A 79 -11.76 19.08 -10.18
C SER A 79 -12.72 19.85 -9.28
N ASN A 80 -13.71 19.16 -8.71
CA ASN A 80 -14.50 19.68 -7.59
C ASN A 80 -13.73 19.68 -6.25
N GLU A 81 -12.66 18.89 -6.11
CA GLU A 81 -12.01 18.62 -4.82
C GLU A 81 -10.47 18.81 -4.90
N LEU A 82 -10.01 19.95 -5.42
CA LEU A 82 -8.58 20.31 -5.31
C LEU A 82 -8.23 20.68 -3.87
N VAL A 83 -7.12 20.12 -3.40
CA VAL A 83 -6.51 20.47 -2.10
C VAL A 83 -5.20 21.20 -2.38
N LEU A 84 -5.03 22.35 -1.74
CA LEU A 84 -3.82 23.16 -1.83
C LEU A 84 -3.35 23.48 -0.42
N ASP A 85 -2.04 23.43 -0.20
CA ASP A 85 -1.41 23.95 1.01
C ASP A 85 -0.48 25.12 0.65
N PRO A 86 -1.02 26.36 0.52
CA PRO A 86 -0.19 27.52 0.27
C PRO A 86 0.72 27.77 1.49
N ASP A 87 2.00 27.98 1.23
CA ASP A 87 2.98 28.31 2.27
C ASP A 87 2.51 29.51 3.10
N ALA A 88 2.38 29.32 4.41
CA ALA A 88 1.76 30.31 5.31
C ALA A 88 2.47 31.67 5.33
N LYS A 89 3.75 31.74 4.92
CA LYS A 89 4.54 32.99 4.92
C LYS A 89 4.48 33.71 3.57
N SER A 90 4.58 32.97 2.48
CA SER A 90 4.68 33.51 1.12
C SER A 90 3.35 33.51 0.36
N GLY A 91 2.36 32.74 0.83
CA GLY A 91 1.08 32.52 0.16
C GLY A 91 1.19 31.75 -1.16
N LYS A 92 2.38 31.23 -1.48
CA LYS A 92 2.66 30.48 -2.72
C LYS A 92 2.37 29.00 -2.52
N ILE A 93 1.84 28.37 -3.55
CA ILE A 93 1.74 26.90 -3.62
C ILE A 93 3.02 26.33 -4.22
N LYS A 94 3.37 25.10 -3.81
CA LYS A 94 4.54 24.38 -4.31
C LYS A 94 4.13 23.37 -5.38
N ALA A 95 5.05 23.10 -6.31
CA ALA A 95 5.00 21.94 -7.20
C ALA A 95 5.98 20.87 -6.70
N ASN A 96 5.80 19.64 -7.15
CA ASN A 96 6.73 18.52 -6.90
C ASN A 96 6.88 18.07 -5.44
N VAL A 97 5.97 18.45 -4.54
CA VAL A 97 5.87 17.83 -3.21
C VAL A 97 5.18 16.48 -3.39
N GLN A 98 5.82 15.42 -2.90
CA GLN A 98 5.33 14.05 -3.02
C GLN A 98 5.73 13.23 -1.80
N GLU A 99 5.07 13.48 -0.68
CA GLU A 99 5.30 12.75 0.56
C GLU A 99 4.42 11.49 0.59
N LEU A 100 5.04 10.35 0.32
CA LEU A 100 4.34 9.07 0.27
C LEU A 100 4.44 8.32 1.60
N PRO A 101 3.42 7.51 1.96
CA PRO A 101 2.18 7.29 1.21
C PRO A 101 1.05 8.30 1.51
N TYR A 102 1.16 9.16 2.54
CA TYR A 102 0.04 9.98 3.03
C TYR A 102 0.38 11.43 3.39
N GLY A 103 1.57 11.92 3.06
CA GLY A 103 1.93 13.30 3.31
C GLY A 103 1.43 14.23 2.19
N GLU A 104 1.96 15.45 2.17
CA GLU A 104 1.59 16.46 1.18
C GLU A 104 1.90 15.96 -0.26
N GLN A 105 0.94 16.17 -1.17
CA GLN A 105 1.14 15.96 -2.61
C GLN A 105 0.71 17.22 -3.36
N SER A 106 1.65 17.81 -4.09
CA SER A 106 1.38 19.02 -4.88
C SER A 106 0.38 18.73 -5.99
N VAL A 107 -0.46 19.72 -6.30
CA VAL A 107 -1.41 19.64 -7.42
C VAL A 107 -0.76 19.48 -8.80
N LEU A 108 0.53 19.80 -8.90
CA LEU A 108 1.35 19.60 -10.10
C LEU A 108 2.66 18.92 -9.71
N ILE A 109 2.96 17.82 -10.38
CA ILE A 109 4.23 17.11 -10.31
C ILE A 109 4.82 17.05 -11.72
N TYR A 110 6.08 17.44 -11.84
CA TYR A 110 6.87 17.50 -13.07
C TYR A 110 8.10 16.62 -12.91
N ASN A 111 8.05 15.40 -13.44
CA ASN A 111 9.12 14.42 -13.31
C ASN A 111 9.17 13.48 -14.53
N ASP A 112 10.24 12.71 -14.71
CA ASP A 112 10.37 11.72 -15.78
C ASP A 112 9.84 10.37 -15.25
N PHE A 113 8.59 10.03 -15.58
CA PHE A 113 7.91 8.83 -15.09
C PHE A 113 8.20 7.60 -15.95
N ASN A 114 8.50 7.81 -17.25
CA ASN A 114 8.74 6.73 -18.21
C ASN A 114 10.25 6.48 -18.48
N PHE A 115 11.13 7.29 -17.90
CA PHE A 115 12.59 7.21 -17.95
C PHE A 115 13.17 7.43 -19.36
N ASP A 116 12.53 8.28 -20.17
CA ASP A 116 12.99 8.61 -21.53
C ASP A 116 13.84 9.90 -21.62
N GLY A 117 14.04 10.58 -20.49
CA GLY A 117 14.79 11.83 -20.37
C GLY A 117 13.97 13.08 -20.67
N ILE A 118 12.70 12.95 -21.06
CA ILE A 118 11.74 14.03 -21.21
C ILE A 118 10.87 14.07 -19.95
N LYS A 119 10.73 15.25 -19.34
CA LYS A 119 9.90 15.39 -18.14
C LYS A 119 8.41 15.36 -18.49
N ASP A 120 7.66 14.61 -17.71
CA ASP A 120 6.22 14.40 -17.74
C ASP A 120 5.50 15.29 -16.74
N LEU A 121 4.16 15.30 -16.79
CA LEU A 121 3.29 16.03 -15.87
C LEU A 121 2.25 15.10 -15.24
N ALA A 122 2.08 15.19 -13.92
CA ALA A 122 0.91 14.68 -13.21
C ALA A 122 0.17 15.85 -12.58
N LEU A 123 -1.11 16.00 -12.92
CA LEU A 123 -1.97 17.09 -12.46
C LEU A 123 -3.13 16.53 -11.65
N MET A 124 -3.34 17.05 -10.45
CA MET A 124 -4.37 16.54 -9.54
C MET A 124 -5.77 16.77 -10.13
N ASP A 125 -6.58 15.71 -10.17
CA ASP A 125 -7.97 15.76 -10.66
C ASP A 125 -9.01 15.50 -9.56
N GLY A 126 -8.57 15.47 -8.31
CA GLY A 126 -9.42 15.47 -7.13
C GLY A 126 -8.95 14.50 -6.06
N GLN A 127 -9.92 13.97 -5.32
CA GLN A 127 -9.70 12.99 -4.27
C GLN A 127 -10.29 11.62 -4.67
N ASN A 128 -10.00 11.16 -5.88
CA ASN A 128 -10.59 9.95 -6.44
C ASN A 128 -9.80 8.67 -6.09
N SER A 129 -8.76 8.80 -5.25
CA SER A 129 -7.86 7.73 -4.86
C SER A 129 -8.31 7.05 -3.56
N CYS A 130 -7.56 6.04 -3.10
CA CYS A 130 -7.89 5.25 -1.91
C CYS A 130 -8.21 6.15 -0.68
N TYR A 131 -9.36 5.87 -0.04
CA TYR A 131 -9.93 6.65 1.08
C TYR A 131 -10.12 8.15 0.81
N ARG A 132 -10.56 8.53 -0.40
CA ARG A 132 -10.63 9.94 -0.82
C ARG A 132 -9.27 10.63 -0.71
N GLY A 133 -8.23 9.93 -1.15
CA GLY A 133 -6.89 10.47 -1.30
C GLY A 133 -6.68 11.15 -2.65
N PRO A 134 -5.58 11.90 -2.84
CA PRO A 134 -5.32 12.67 -4.05
C PRO A 134 -5.17 11.77 -5.28
N SER A 135 -5.77 12.18 -6.39
CA SER A 135 -5.72 11.47 -7.67
C SER A 135 -5.20 12.37 -8.79
N PHE A 136 -4.61 11.79 -9.84
CA PHE A 136 -3.92 12.55 -10.88
C PHE A 136 -4.21 12.06 -12.29
N GLN A 137 -4.27 13.02 -13.23
CA GLN A 137 -4.16 12.80 -14.67
C GLN A 137 -2.70 12.92 -15.07
N VAL A 138 -2.17 11.91 -15.76
CA VAL A 138 -0.75 11.85 -16.16
C VAL A 138 -0.59 12.08 -17.65
N PHE A 139 0.37 12.92 -18.00
CA PHE A 139 0.71 13.33 -19.35
C PHE A 139 2.20 13.13 -19.59
N LEU A 140 2.54 12.21 -20.48
CA LEU A 140 3.92 11.92 -20.85
C LEU A 140 4.45 12.99 -21.82
N GLY A 141 5.67 13.46 -21.56
CA GLY A 141 6.42 14.32 -22.43
C GLY A 141 6.75 13.63 -23.76
N THR A 142 6.78 14.41 -24.82
CA THR A 142 7.16 13.98 -26.17
C THR A 142 7.93 15.11 -26.84
N ALA A 143 8.58 14.82 -27.96
CA ALA A 143 9.26 15.84 -28.76
C ALA A 143 8.35 17.01 -29.18
N ASN A 144 7.03 16.81 -29.24
CA ASN A 144 6.07 17.79 -29.75
C ASN A 144 5.10 18.33 -28.68
N GLY A 145 5.34 18.06 -27.40
CA GLY A 145 4.46 18.47 -26.30
C GLY A 145 4.10 17.28 -25.40
N PHE A 146 2.85 17.18 -24.97
CA PHE A 146 2.42 16.17 -24.00
C PHE A 146 1.33 15.26 -24.56
N LYS A 147 1.40 13.98 -24.20
CA LYS A 147 0.39 12.98 -24.51
C LYS A 147 -0.18 12.42 -23.20
N HIS A 148 -1.50 12.49 -23.04
CA HIS A 148 -2.16 11.84 -21.90
C HIS A 148 -1.93 10.32 -21.90
N SER A 149 -1.68 9.76 -20.72
CA SER A 149 -1.44 8.32 -20.54
C SER A 149 -2.43 7.70 -19.58
N ASP A 150 -3.29 6.83 -20.12
CA ASP A 150 -4.27 6.07 -19.34
C ASP A 150 -3.61 5.12 -18.35
N SER A 151 -2.47 4.53 -18.69
CA SER A 151 -1.80 3.53 -17.85
C SER A 151 -1.22 4.15 -16.58
N PHE A 152 -0.48 5.26 -16.71
CA PHE A 152 0.05 5.99 -15.56
C PHE A 152 -1.06 6.69 -14.77
N THR A 153 -2.08 7.23 -15.44
CA THR A 153 -3.27 7.81 -14.78
C THR A 153 -3.96 6.75 -13.90
N LYS A 154 -4.16 5.52 -14.39
CA LYS A 154 -4.73 4.43 -13.59
C LYS A 154 -3.88 4.10 -12.37
N LEU A 155 -2.55 4.16 -12.46
CA LEU A 155 -1.68 3.96 -11.29
C LEU A 155 -1.87 5.07 -10.25
N ALA A 156 -2.03 6.32 -10.68
CA ALA A 156 -2.24 7.45 -9.78
C ALA A 156 -3.68 7.59 -9.24
N GLN A 157 -4.65 6.87 -9.82
CA GLN A 157 -6.04 6.86 -9.38
C GLN A 157 -6.39 5.63 -8.53
N ASN A 158 -6.00 4.42 -8.97
CA ASN A 158 -6.45 3.17 -8.35
C ASN A 158 -5.61 2.71 -7.14
N ASN A 159 -4.64 3.52 -6.73
CA ASN A 159 -3.79 3.26 -5.56
C ASN A 159 -4.10 4.27 -4.46
N CYS A 160 -3.26 4.46 -3.46
CA CYS A 160 -3.41 5.50 -2.43
C CYS A 160 -2.48 6.70 -2.76
N GLY A 161 -2.83 7.46 -3.79
CA GLY A 161 -2.06 8.63 -4.24
C GLY A 161 -1.13 8.39 -5.42
N MET A 162 -0.27 9.38 -5.68
CA MET A 162 0.73 9.32 -6.75
C MET A 162 1.75 8.19 -6.51
N PHE A 163 2.17 7.50 -7.57
CA PHE A 163 3.21 6.46 -7.50
C PHE A 163 4.60 7.07 -7.22
N ALA A 164 5.44 6.37 -6.46
CA ALA A 164 6.83 6.76 -6.27
C ALA A 164 7.66 6.48 -7.53
N VAL A 165 8.70 7.29 -7.77
CA VAL A 165 9.65 7.13 -8.88
C VAL A 165 11.04 6.86 -8.31
N ASP A 166 11.67 5.75 -8.71
CA ASP A 166 13.07 5.42 -8.44
C ASP A 166 13.87 5.57 -9.73
N GLU A 167 14.40 6.77 -9.96
CA GLU A 167 15.22 7.10 -11.14
C GLU A 167 16.49 6.25 -11.22
N LYS A 168 17.02 5.74 -10.11
CA LYS A 168 18.25 4.93 -10.15
C LYS A 168 17.98 3.52 -10.66
N LYS A 169 16.78 2.99 -10.38
CA LYS A 169 16.37 1.65 -10.81
C LYS A 169 15.47 1.66 -12.04
N HIS A 170 15.07 2.84 -12.53
CA HIS A 170 14.05 3.01 -13.56
C HIS A 170 12.77 2.23 -13.22
N GLN A 171 12.29 2.43 -12.00
CA GLN A 171 11.11 1.75 -11.46
C GLN A 171 10.14 2.75 -10.90
N ILE A 172 8.85 2.43 -11.01
CA ILE A 172 7.80 3.11 -10.25
C ILE A 172 7.18 2.14 -9.25
N SER A 173 6.68 2.67 -8.14
CA SER A 173 6.00 1.84 -7.14
C SER A 173 4.70 2.45 -6.64
N THR A 174 3.70 1.60 -6.46
CA THR A 174 2.40 1.99 -5.90
C THR A 174 2.16 1.30 -4.55
N MET A 175 1.25 1.89 -3.76
CA MET A 175 0.69 1.24 -2.59
C MET A 175 -0.83 1.42 -2.59
N THR A 176 -1.55 0.34 -2.27
CA THR A 176 -2.99 0.35 -2.03
C THR A 176 -3.31 -0.43 -0.76
N LYS A 177 -4.47 -0.21 -0.16
CA LYS A 177 -4.87 -0.90 1.06
C LYS A 177 -6.39 -1.00 1.18
N ASP A 178 -6.82 -1.95 2.01
CA ASP A 178 -8.19 -2.08 2.47
C ASP A 178 -8.23 -2.30 3.99
N GLY A 179 -8.96 -1.42 4.66
CA GLY A 179 -8.98 -1.23 6.10
C GLY A 179 -7.59 -1.04 6.71
N CYS A 180 -7.42 -1.66 7.88
CA CYS A 180 -6.18 -1.75 8.65
C CYS A 180 -5.27 -2.88 8.21
N CYS A 181 -5.82 -3.85 7.49
CA CYS A 181 -5.41 -5.23 7.67
C CYS A 181 -5.05 -5.89 6.33
N TRP A 182 -5.43 -5.27 5.21
CA TRP A 182 -4.98 -5.63 3.88
C TRP A 182 -4.15 -4.49 3.29
N HIS A 183 -2.93 -4.78 2.88
CA HIS A 183 -2.04 -3.83 2.23
C HIS A 183 -1.38 -4.48 1.02
N GLN A 184 -1.25 -3.73 -0.06
CA GLN A 184 -0.54 -4.16 -1.26
C GLN A 184 0.45 -3.09 -1.69
N THR A 185 1.68 -3.51 -1.99
CA THR A 185 2.65 -2.69 -2.72
C THR A 185 2.99 -3.38 -4.05
N ALA A 186 3.20 -2.58 -5.09
CA ALA A 186 3.62 -3.09 -6.39
C ALA A 186 4.77 -2.25 -6.94
N THR A 187 5.66 -2.89 -7.69
CA THR A 187 6.76 -2.24 -8.41
C THR A 187 6.63 -2.57 -9.89
N TYR A 188 6.87 -1.57 -10.73
CA TYR A 188 6.74 -1.66 -12.18
C TYR A 188 8.06 -1.23 -12.81
N SER A 189 8.45 -1.93 -13.88
CA SER A 189 9.43 -1.42 -14.84
C SER A 189 8.70 -0.68 -15.95
N ILE A 190 9.41 0.14 -16.73
CA ILE A 190 8.85 0.76 -17.92
C ILE A 190 9.38 0.04 -19.16
N ARG A 191 8.48 -0.46 -20.01
CA ARG A 191 8.82 -1.17 -21.24
C ARG A 191 8.01 -0.58 -22.39
N GLY A 192 8.70 -0.03 -23.38
CA GLY A 192 8.05 0.65 -24.50
C GLY A 192 7.23 1.88 -24.08
N GLY A 193 7.67 2.58 -23.03
CA GLY A 193 6.98 3.75 -22.48
C GLY A 193 5.76 3.41 -21.60
N GLU A 194 5.51 2.13 -21.33
CA GLU A 194 4.35 1.68 -20.54
C GLU A 194 4.78 0.95 -19.26
N PRO A 195 4.04 1.12 -18.14
CA PRO A 195 4.35 0.44 -16.90
C PRO A 195 3.98 -1.05 -16.95
N VAL A 196 4.94 -1.90 -16.60
CA VAL A 196 4.79 -3.36 -16.51
C VAL A 196 5.07 -3.80 -15.09
N MET A 197 4.07 -4.39 -14.42
CA MET A 197 4.21 -4.87 -13.05
C MET A 197 5.26 -5.98 -12.98
N GLU A 198 6.27 -5.80 -12.14
CA GLU A 198 7.35 -6.77 -11.91
C GLU A 198 7.14 -7.55 -10.63
N THR A 199 6.74 -6.85 -9.56
CA THR A 199 6.52 -7.45 -8.25
C THR A 199 5.30 -6.89 -7.59
N GLU A 200 4.63 -7.72 -6.80
CA GLU A 200 3.50 -7.37 -5.97
C GLU A 200 3.71 -8.03 -4.60
N THR A 201 3.48 -7.30 -3.52
CA THR A 201 3.49 -7.84 -2.16
C THR A 201 2.19 -7.47 -1.49
N ILE A 202 1.38 -8.49 -1.21
CA ILE A 202 0.12 -8.36 -0.47
C ILE A 202 0.37 -8.87 0.95
N THR A 203 0.03 -8.07 1.95
CA THR A 203 0.07 -8.45 3.37
C THR A 203 -1.33 -8.36 3.94
N GLU A 204 -1.79 -9.46 4.52
CA GLU A 204 -3.15 -9.63 5.03
C GLU A 204 -3.10 -10.12 6.46
N GLN A 205 -3.88 -9.51 7.35
CA GLN A 205 -4.03 -9.94 8.73
C GLN A 205 -5.49 -10.32 8.98
N THR A 206 -5.88 -11.47 8.43
CA THR A 206 -7.23 -12.01 8.49
C THR A 206 -7.25 -13.25 9.38
N GLY A 207 -7.46 -13.09 10.68
CA GLY A 207 -7.57 -14.22 11.61
C GLY A 207 -7.37 -13.84 13.07
N ALA A 208 -7.96 -14.64 13.96
CA ALA A 208 -7.94 -14.39 15.41
C ALA A 208 -6.52 -14.40 16.02
N SER A 209 -5.57 -15.06 15.36
CA SER A 209 -4.15 -15.08 15.79
C SER A 209 -3.42 -13.76 15.53
N GLY A 210 -3.95 -12.89 14.67
CA GLY A 210 -3.26 -11.67 14.26
C GLY A 210 -1.87 -11.92 13.64
N VAL A 211 -1.60 -13.13 13.14
CA VAL A 211 -0.38 -13.44 12.39
C VAL A 211 -0.62 -13.09 10.92
N PRO A 212 0.15 -12.15 10.34
CA PRO A 212 -0.07 -11.75 8.96
C PRO A 212 0.38 -12.84 7.99
N THR A 213 -0.39 -12.98 6.92
CA THR A 213 -0.01 -13.69 5.71
C THR A 213 0.58 -12.70 4.71
N GLN A 214 1.64 -13.09 4.03
CA GLN A 214 2.23 -12.34 2.93
C GLN A 214 2.23 -13.18 1.66
N THR A 215 1.67 -12.61 0.60
CA THR A 215 1.73 -13.16 -0.76
C THR A 215 2.66 -12.29 -1.59
N VAL A 216 3.75 -12.88 -2.07
CA VAL A 216 4.71 -12.23 -2.97
C VAL A 216 4.49 -12.75 -4.38
N GLY A 217 4.12 -11.85 -5.29
CA GLY A 217 4.06 -12.07 -6.72
C GLY A 217 5.35 -11.60 -7.39
N MET A 218 5.87 -12.41 -8.31
CA MET A 218 6.94 -12.03 -9.24
C MET A 218 6.50 -12.30 -10.68
N ASN A 219 6.75 -11.33 -11.56
CA ASN A 219 6.53 -11.48 -12.98
C ASN A 219 7.59 -12.43 -13.56
N LYS A 220 7.16 -13.56 -14.11
CA LYS A 220 7.98 -14.50 -14.86
C LYS A 220 7.47 -14.52 -16.30
N ASN A 221 8.09 -13.72 -17.16
CA ASN A 221 7.79 -13.63 -18.60
C ASN A 221 6.33 -13.29 -18.91
N GLY A 222 5.79 -12.25 -18.27
CA GLY A 222 4.41 -11.78 -18.45
C GLY A 222 3.39 -12.48 -17.56
N LYS A 223 3.79 -13.50 -16.79
CA LYS A 223 2.92 -14.21 -15.85
C LYS A 223 3.32 -13.94 -14.41
N MET A 224 2.39 -13.45 -13.59
CA MET A 224 2.59 -13.32 -12.15
C MET A 224 2.56 -14.69 -11.47
N VAL A 225 3.70 -15.10 -10.90
CA VAL A 225 3.83 -16.29 -10.06
C VAL A 225 3.84 -15.85 -8.60
N ARG A 226 2.90 -16.36 -7.81
CA ARG A 226 2.68 -15.96 -6.42
C ARG A 226 3.10 -17.06 -5.44
N THR A 227 3.73 -16.64 -4.35
CA THR A 227 4.08 -17.49 -3.20
C THR A 227 3.53 -16.87 -1.94
N THR A 228 2.81 -17.66 -1.14
CA THR A 228 2.18 -17.20 0.10
C THR A 228 2.88 -17.82 1.31
N SER A 229 3.11 -17.03 2.34
CA SER A 229 3.71 -17.47 3.61
C SER A 229 3.19 -16.65 4.79
N MET A 230 3.08 -17.26 5.96
CA MET A 230 2.79 -16.55 7.20
C MET A 230 4.09 -15.98 7.79
N LEU A 231 4.03 -14.75 8.31
CA LEU A 231 5.19 -14.05 8.85
C LEU A 231 5.02 -13.69 10.32
N TRP A 232 6.07 -13.90 11.10
CA TRP A 232 6.16 -13.44 12.47
C TRP A 232 6.70 -12.01 12.52
N LYS A 233 5.79 -11.03 12.49
CA LYS A 233 6.14 -9.62 12.69
C LYS A 233 5.96 -9.20 14.15
N LYS A 234 6.74 -8.21 14.59
CA LYS A 234 6.55 -7.56 15.90
C LYS A 234 5.14 -6.95 15.95
N ASN A 235 4.45 -7.18 17.06
CA ASN A 235 3.13 -6.63 17.33
C ASN A 235 3.05 -6.37 18.84
N ASP A 236 2.94 -5.09 19.23
CA ASP A 236 2.97 -4.67 20.64
C ASP A 236 1.71 -5.05 21.42
N GLN A 237 0.62 -5.42 20.73
CA GLN A 237 -0.60 -5.92 21.36
C GLN A 237 -0.51 -7.42 21.67
N ARG A 238 0.44 -8.14 21.06
CA ARG A 238 0.58 -9.58 21.20
C ARG A 238 1.29 -9.93 22.51
N GLU A 239 0.64 -10.73 23.33
CA GLU A 239 1.23 -11.24 24.56
C GLU A 239 1.92 -12.59 24.31
N THR A 240 3.21 -12.66 24.64
CA THR A 240 3.97 -13.90 24.62
C THR A 240 3.84 -14.60 25.97
N LEU A 241 3.25 -15.80 25.98
CA LEU A 241 3.02 -16.61 27.18
C LEU A 241 4.18 -17.55 27.45
N LEU A 242 4.72 -18.15 26.39
CA LEU A 242 5.92 -18.97 26.42
C LEU A 242 6.70 -18.83 25.10
N SER A 243 8.02 -18.71 25.16
CA SER A 243 8.88 -18.72 23.98
C SER A 243 10.23 -19.38 24.27
N PHE A 244 10.68 -20.24 23.37
CA PHE A 244 12.00 -20.89 23.44
C PHE A 244 12.51 -21.26 22.05
N LYS A 245 13.80 -21.59 21.94
CA LYS A 245 14.42 -22.03 20.68
C LYS A 245 14.78 -23.51 20.69
N LEU A 246 14.61 -24.17 19.55
CA LEU A 246 14.96 -25.57 19.33
C LEU A 246 16.32 -25.71 18.64
N ALA A 247 17.12 -26.67 19.09
CA ALA A 247 18.36 -27.08 18.46
C ALA A 247 18.12 -28.05 17.29
N PRO A 248 19.03 -28.13 16.30
CA PRO A 248 20.14 -27.20 16.04
C PRO A 248 19.72 -25.98 15.19
N ALA A 249 18.54 -26.04 14.55
CA ALA A 249 18.13 -25.08 13.54
C ALA A 249 17.73 -23.69 14.07
N GLY A 250 17.65 -23.53 15.41
CA GLY A 250 17.29 -22.25 16.04
C GLY A 250 15.83 -21.84 15.80
N LYS A 251 14.94 -22.78 15.45
CA LYS A 251 13.51 -22.50 15.29
C LYS A 251 12.94 -22.02 16.62
N ARG A 252 12.20 -20.91 16.60
CA ARG A 252 11.48 -20.36 17.75
C ARG A 252 10.13 -21.03 17.86
N VAL A 253 9.82 -21.55 19.04
CA VAL A 253 8.48 -21.98 19.42
C VAL A 253 7.88 -20.90 20.29
N ILE A 254 6.69 -20.41 19.94
CA ILE A 254 6.05 -19.28 20.60
C ILE A 254 4.59 -19.63 20.88
N LEU A 255 4.19 -19.58 22.14
CA LEU A 255 2.81 -19.66 22.58
C LEU A 255 2.39 -18.24 22.97
N PHE A 256 1.31 -17.74 22.39
CA PHE A 256 0.93 -16.34 22.48
C PHE A 256 -0.59 -16.15 22.41
N ARG A 257 -1.06 -14.94 22.72
CA ARG A 257 -2.43 -14.51 22.45
C ARG A 257 -2.44 -13.11 21.84
N SER A 258 -3.45 -12.82 21.02
CA SER A 258 -3.60 -11.53 20.33
C SER A 258 -3.97 -10.37 21.27
N GLY A 259 -4.42 -10.70 22.49
CA GLY A 259 -4.74 -9.77 23.57
C GLY A 259 -5.29 -10.55 24.77
N ALA A 260 -5.54 -9.85 25.89
CA ALA A 260 -6.15 -10.46 27.07
C ALA A 260 -7.51 -11.09 26.72
N GLY A 261 -7.78 -12.30 27.23
CA GLY A 261 -9.00 -13.06 26.94
C GLY A 261 -9.05 -13.72 25.55
N SER A 262 -8.13 -13.41 24.64
CA SER A 262 -8.06 -14.08 23.34
C SER A 262 -7.58 -15.54 23.48
N PRO A 263 -7.95 -16.44 22.55
CA PRO A 263 -7.43 -17.80 22.51
C PRO A 263 -5.91 -17.83 22.47
N VAL A 264 -5.34 -18.91 23.02
CA VAL A 264 -3.91 -19.20 22.91
C VAL A 264 -3.62 -19.76 21.53
N PHE A 265 -2.51 -19.33 20.94
CA PHE A 265 -1.97 -19.81 19.69
C PHE A 265 -0.52 -20.28 19.87
N TYR A 266 -0.11 -21.25 19.06
CA TYR A 266 1.23 -21.76 18.88
C TYR A 266 1.75 -21.32 17.51
N ALA A 267 2.99 -20.85 17.46
CA ALA A 267 3.73 -20.61 16.22
C ALA A 267 5.12 -21.27 16.28
N ALA A 268 5.45 -22.07 15.26
CA ALA A 268 6.83 -22.48 14.97
C ALA A 268 7.41 -21.54 13.91
N VAL A 269 8.40 -20.74 14.30
CA VAL A 269 8.98 -19.68 13.49
C VAL A 269 10.43 -20.00 13.15
N ASN A 270 10.80 -19.89 11.88
CA ASN A 270 12.18 -20.09 11.46
C ASN A 270 13.06 -18.84 11.71
N THR A 271 14.34 -18.92 11.37
CA THR A 271 15.31 -17.82 11.53
C THR A 271 15.11 -16.66 10.55
N LYS A 272 14.19 -16.81 9.58
CA LYS A 272 13.77 -15.77 8.62
C LYS A 272 12.37 -15.24 8.93
N ASP A 273 11.90 -15.45 10.15
CA ASP A 273 10.58 -15.03 10.63
C ASP A 273 9.38 -15.62 9.88
N GLN A 274 9.55 -16.71 9.12
CA GLN A 274 8.42 -17.41 8.52
C GLN A 274 7.82 -18.39 9.52
N VAL A 275 6.50 -18.36 9.65
CA VAL A 275 5.72 -19.27 10.48
C VAL A 275 5.44 -20.54 9.69
N GLY A 276 6.12 -21.63 10.04
CA GLY A 276 5.95 -22.93 9.40
C GLY A 276 4.76 -23.73 9.96
N LEU A 277 4.31 -23.39 11.17
CA LEU A 277 3.16 -24.02 11.81
C LEU A 277 2.48 -23.00 12.73
N LEU A 278 1.19 -22.71 12.48
CA LEU A 278 0.33 -21.90 13.35
C LEU A 278 -0.82 -22.77 13.87
N TYR A 279 -1.13 -22.80 15.16
CA TYR A 279 -2.22 -23.62 15.74
C TYR A 279 -2.90 -22.89 16.90
N PRO A 280 -4.22 -22.98 17.11
CA PRO A 280 -5.21 -23.58 16.22
C PRO A 280 -5.47 -22.72 14.97
N GLN A 281 -6.02 -23.34 13.93
CA GLN A 281 -6.51 -22.71 12.69
C GLN A 281 -7.96 -23.12 12.36
N ALA A 282 -8.54 -24.05 13.12
CA ALA A 282 -9.94 -24.45 12.99
C ALA A 282 -10.59 -24.57 14.37
N ASP A 283 -11.90 -24.36 14.47
CA ASP A 283 -12.61 -24.28 15.76
C ASP A 283 -12.54 -25.58 16.59
N ALA A 284 -12.39 -26.73 15.93
CA ALA A 284 -12.26 -28.02 16.61
C ALA A 284 -10.84 -28.27 17.16
N GLU A 285 -9.84 -27.52 16.70
CA GLU A 285 -8.45 -27.64 17.16
C GLU A 285 -8.31 -27.00 18.56
N ARG A 286 -7.80 -27.77 19.51
CA ARG A 286 -7.60 -27.35 20.91
C ARG A 286 -6.29 -27.86 21.48
N PHE A 287 -5.76 -27.18 22.47
CA PHE A 287 -4.64 -27.69 23.26
C PHE A 287 -5.14 -28.58 24.38
N GLU A 288 -4.33 -29.56 24.74
CA GLU A 288 -4.50 -30.37 25.94
C GLU A 288 -3.36 -30.07 26.90
N TYR A 289 -3.69 -29.66 28.12
CA TYR A 289 -2.72 -29.43 29.18
C TYR A 289 -2.89 -30.49 30.28
N ASP A 290 -1.83 -31.25 30.52
CA ASP A 290 -1.74 -32.20 31.62
C ASP A 290 -0.94 -31.56 32.77
N ALA A 291 -1.64 -31.21 33.85
CA ALA A 291 -1.05 -30.59 35.03
C ALA A 291 -0.23 -31.57 35.88
N ALA A 292 -0.50 -32.88 35.81
CA ALA A 292 0.26 -33.87 36.57
C ALA A 292 1.67 -34.06 35.99
N SER A 293 1.78 -33.98 34.66
CA SER A 293 3.06 -34.07 33.97
C SER A 293 3.62 -32.73 33.49
N ASN A 294 2.96 -31.60 33.72
CA ASN A 294 3.35 -30.28 33.18
C ASN A 294 3.63 -30.32 31.67
N ALA A 295 2.69 -30.88 30.91
CA ALA A 295 2.85 -31.06 29.48
C ALA A 295 1.70 -30.41 28.71
N LEU A 296 2.04 -29.71 27.63
CA LEU A 296 1.09 -29.17 26.67
C LEU A 296 1.19 -29.97 25.37
N SER A 297 0.08 -30.48 24.88
CA SER A 297 0.00 -31.21 23.61
C SER A 297 -1.08 -30.70 22.69
N PHE A 298 -0.87 -30.93 21.40
CA PHE A 298 -1.89 -30.75 20.38
C PHE A 298 -1.64 -31.67 19.19
N VAL A 299 -2.68 -31.89 18.39
CA VAL A 299 -2.63 -32.77 17.21
C VAL A 299 -2.96 -31.97 15.98
N ARG A 300 -2.17 -32.15 14.91
CA ARG A 300 -2.52 -31.68 13.58
C ARG A 300 -2.32 -32.81 12.57
N GLY A 301 -3.41 -33.23 11.95
CA GLY A 301 -3.40 -34.39 11.06
C GLY A 301 -2.90 -35.63 11.78
N ASP A 302 -1.86 -36.26 11.24
CA ASP A 302 -1.20 -37.46 11.76
C ASP A 302 0.00 -37.14 12.68
N THR A 303 0.13 -35.89 13.13
CA THR A 303 1.26 -35.42 13.92
C THR A 303 0.82 -34.89 15.28
N THR A 304 1.39 -35.47 16.34
CA THR A 304 1.23 -35.01 17.72
C THR A 304 2.45 -34.22 18.15
N TYR A 305 2.22 -33.02 18.70
CA TYR A 305 3.23 -32.15 19.26
C TYR A 305 3.05 -32.11 20.77
N ARG A 306 4.13 -32.28 21.53
CA ARG A 306 4.11 -32.23 23.00
C ARG A 306 5.29 -31.41 23.51
N ILE A 307 5.03 -30.38 24.30
CA ILE A 307 6.03 -29.59 25.01
C ILE A 307 6.02 -30.05 26.46
N GLN A 308 7.18 -30.43 26.98
CA GLN A 308 7.36 -30.95 28.32
C GLN A 308 8.01 -29.89 29.20
N GLY A 309 7.36 -29.52 30.31
CA GLY A 309 7.86 -28.59 31.30
C GLY A 309 8.58 -29.27 32.47
N ASP A 310 9.29 -28.47 33.26
CA ASP A 310 9.74 -28.83 34.60
C ASP A 310 8.63 -28.60 35.65
N ALA A 311 8.97 -28.71 36.94
CA ALA A 311 8.03 -28.53 38.04
C ALA A 311 7.46 -27.11 38.16
N LYS A 312 8.07 -26.11 37.50
CA LYS A 312 7.64 -24.70 37.44
C LYS A 312 7.10 -24.34 36.05
N GLY A 313 6.86 -25.35 35.21
CA GLY A 313 6.41 -25.18 33.83
C GLY A 313 7.44 -24.58 32.87
N ALA A 314 8.72 -24.46 33.22
CA ALA A 314 9.74 -24.01 32.27
C ALA A 314 9.99 -25.14 31.25
N PRO A 315 10.06 -24.85 29.94
CA PRO A 315 10.15 -25.90 28.93
C PRO A 315 11.51 -26.62 28.99
N LYS A 316 11.49 -27.96 28.93
CA LYS A 316 12.68 -28.83 28.95
C LYS A 316 12.93 -29.53 27.62
N SER A 317 11.87 -30.02 26.99
CA SER A 317 11.95 -30.75 25.72
C SER A 317 10.67 -30.56 24.91
N MET A 318 10.78 -30.83 23.62
CA MET A 318 9.63 -30.95 22.74
C MET A 318 9.69 -32.30 22.02
N HIS A 319 8.60 -33.05 22.06
CA HIS A 319 8.46 -34.35 21.42
C HIS A 319 7.47 -34.21 20.26
N VAL A 320 7.84 -34.69 19.09
CA VAL A 320 6.98 -34.69 17.90
C VAL A 320 6.84 -36.11 17.40
N VAL A 321 5.61 -36.62 17.31
CA VAL A 321 5.31 -37.94 16.75
C VAL A 321 4.54 -37.73 15.46
N ALA A 322 5.19 -37.96 14.32
CA ALA A 322 4.57 -37.85 13.00
C ALA A 322 4.49 -39.24 12.36
N ARG A 323 3.28 -39.70 12.01
CA ARG A 323 3.06 -41.03 11.39
C ARG A 323 3.72 -42.18 12.18
N GLY A 324 3.61 -42.13 13.51
CA GLY A 324 4.21 -43.12 14.41
C GLY A 324 5.72 -42.99 14.64
N LYS A 325 6.43 -42.08 13.95
CA LYS A 325 7.85 -41.82 14.19
C LYS A 325 8.03 -40.70 15.21
N ALA A 326 8.56 -41.04 16.37
CA ALA A 326 8.91 -40.08 17.42
C ALA A 326 10.24 -39.36 17.12
N THR A 327 10.26 -38.05 17.37
CA THR A 327 11.45 -37.19 17.28
C THR A 327 11.53 -36.31 18.51
N ASP A 328 12.66 -36.39 19.21
CA ASP A 328 12.95 -35.55 20.37
C ASP A 328 13.72 -34.31 19.93
N LEU A 329 13.15 -33.14 20.21
CA LEU A 329 13.72 -31.84 19.90
C LEU A 329 14.25 -31.21 21.19
N LYS A 330 15.57 -31.05 21.23
CA LYS A 330 16.26 -30.37 22.33
C LYS A 330 16.10 -28.86 22.21
N LEU A 331 16.03 -28.19 23.34
CA LEU A 331 16.10 -26.73 23.39
C LEU A 331 17.55 -26.26 23.23
N LEU A 332 17.73 -25.06 22.68
CA LEU A 332 19.01 -24.34 22.78
C LEU A 332 19.22 -23.85 24.23
N ALA A 333 20.48 -23.68 24.62
CA ALA A 333 20.88 -23.26 25.97
C ALA A 333 20.59 -21.77 26.32
N GLU A 334 19.65 -21.16 25.60
CA GLU A 334 19.17 -19.80 25.87
C GLU A 334 17.98 -19.85 26.85
N PRO A 335 17.82 -18.86 27.74
CA PRO A 335 16.69 -18.84 28.66
C PRO A 335 15.37 -18.74 27.87
N ALA A 336 14.42 -19.61 28.21
CA ALA A 336 13.05 -19.48 27.76
C ALA A 336 12.39 -18.25 28.40
N GLN A 337 11.45 -17.64 27.69
CA GLN A 337 10.58 -16.60 28.23
C GLN A 337 9.24 -17.23 28.61
N GLY A 338 8.74 -17.00 29.83
CA GLY A 338 7.43 -17.49 30.26
C GLY A 338 7.44 -18.96 30.70
N SER A 339 6.25 -19.57 30.83
CA SER A 339 6.08 -20.94 31.32
C SER A 339 4.81 -21.60 30.78
N LEU A 340 4.75 -22.93 30.82
CA LEU A 340 3.55 -23.70 30.49
C LEU A 340 2.41 -23.44 31.49
N GLU A 341 2.72 -23.10 32.75
CA GLU A 341 1.70 -22.69 33.73
C GLU A 341 0.95 -21.44 33.25
N LYS A 342 1.67 -20.41 32.79
CA LYS A 342 1.04 -19.21 32.20
C LYS A 342 0.18 -19.52 30.98
N VAL A 343 0.63 -20.48 30.16
CA VAL A 343 -0.14 -20.94 29.00
C VAL A 343 -1.44 -21.64 29.47
N ALA A 344 -1.36 -22.51 30.46
CA ALA A 344 -2.51 -23.22 31.01
C ALA A 344 -3.54 -22.27 31.63
N GLU A 345 -3.09 -21.25 32.36
CA GLU A 345 -3.95 -20.19 32.89
C GLU A 345 -4.67 -19.43 31.78
N ALA A 346 -3.93 -19.05 30.72
CA ALA A 346 -4.51 -18.34 29.58
C ALA A 346 -5.53 -19.19 28.82
N ILE A 347 -5.29 -20.50 28.66
CA ILE A 347 -6.25 -21.44 28.04
C ILE A 347 -7.56 -21.45 28.84
N LYS A 348 -7.47 -21.60 30.17
CA LYS A 348 -8.65 -21.59 31.05
C LYS A 348 -9.41 -20.27 30.97
N ALA A 349 -8.70 -19.14 30.96
CA ALA A 349 -9.30 -17.81 30.90
C ALA A 349 -10.03 -17.54 29.57
N SER A 350 -9.57 -18.13 28.46
CA SER A 350 -10.21 -17.96 27.14
C SER A 350 -11.46 -18.83 26.93
N ALA A 351 -11.75 -19.76 27.84
CA ALA A 351 -12.88 -20.68 27.77
C ALA A 351 -14.11 -20.21 28.58
N GLN A 352 -14.01 -19.06 29.26
CA GLN A 352 -15.06 -18.44 30.08
C GLN A 352 -15.71 -17.28 29.31
#